data_AF-A0A438FIX9-F1
#
_entry.id   AF-A0A438FIX9-F1
#
_cell.length_a   1.000
_cell.length_b   1.000
_cell.length_c   1.000
_cell.angle_alpha   90.00
_cell.angle_beta   90.00
_cell.angle_gamma   90.00
#
_symmetry.space_group_name_H-M   'P 1'
#
loop_
_entity.id
_entity.type
_entity.pdbx_description
1 polymer ?
#
loop_
_entity_poly.entity_id
_entity_poly.type
_entity_poly.pdbx_seq_one_letter_code
_entity_poly.pdbx_strand_id
1 'polypeptide(L)'
;MEEDLALWKGGKNGKFEVKEAYELLISHSTLLFPKKGIWVENVPSKLAFFAWEATWGRVLTLDRLQKRGWQLPNRCYLCSMDEENVNHLLIHCTVARVLWGLSLA
;
A
#
# COMPACT_ATOMS: atom_id res chain seq x y z
N MET A 1 50.83 -20.32 4.37
CA MET A 1 49.45 -20.80 4.48
C MET A 1 48.58 -19.68 3.96
N GLU A 2 47.78 -19.96 2.93
CA GLU A 2 46.84 -19.00 2.36
C GLU A 2 45.58 -19.06 3.23
N GLU A 3 45.16 -17.92 3.77
CA GLU A 3 43.97 -17.86 4.63
C GLU A 3 42.71 -17.77 3.77
N ASP A 4 41.72 -18.60 4.07
CA ASP A 4 40.42 -18.56 3.40
C ASP A 4 39.68 -17.26 3.72
N LEU A 5 39.24 -16.55 2.67
CA LEU A 5 38.50 -15.29 2.78
C LEU A 5 37.02 -15.49 2.48
N ALA A 6 36.16 -15.08 3.41
CA ALA A 6 34.72 -15.03 3.22
C ALA A 6 34.33 -13.79 2.38
N LEU A 7 33.93 -14.00 1.13
CA LEU A 7 33.51 -12.95 0.22
C LEU A 7 31.98 -12.93 0.06
N TRP A 8 31.40 -11.73 0.18
CA TRP A 8 29.97 -11.50 -0.06
C TRP A 8 29.65 -11.53 -1.56
N LYS A 9 28.79 -12.45 -1.98
CA LYS A 9 28.38 -12.60 -3.40
C LYS A 9 27.44 -11.49 -3.89
N GLY A 10 26.78 -10.77 -2.98
CA GLY A 10 25.75 -9.80 -3.34
C GLY A 10 26.26 -8.38 -3.65
N GLY A 11 27.56 -8.12 -3.50
CA GLY A 11 28.15 -6.79 -3.65
C GLY A 11 29.22 -6.76 -4.73
N LYS A 12 29.58 -5.57 -5.21
CA LYS A 12 30.56 -5.41 -6.32
C LYS A 12 32.00 -5.75 -5.91
N ASN A 13 32.30 -5.74 -4.61
CA ASN A 13 33.67 -5.80 -4.10
C ASN A 13 33.93 -6.95 -3.12
N GLY A 14 33.04 -7.94 -3.03
CA GLY A 14 33.16 -9.05 -2.09
C GLY A 14 33.04 -8.67 -0.61
N LYS A 15 32.75 -7.40 -0.30
CA LYS A 15 32.49 -6.90 1.06
C LYS A 15 31.00 -6.91 1.34
N PHE A 16 30.65 -7.26 2.57
CA PHE A 16 29.27 -7.17 3.03
C PHE A 16 28.91 -5.73 3.39
N GLU A 17 27.86 -5.20 2.78
CA GLU A 17 27.23 -3.94 3.17
C GLU A 17 25.74 -4.16 3.42
N VAL A 18 25.26 -3.66 4.58
CA VAL A 18 23.85 -3.79 4.98
C VAL A 18 22.91 -3.17 3.94
N LYS A 19 23.31 -2.05 3.33
CA LYS A 19 22.55 -1.37 2.28
C LYS A 19 22.37 -2.26 1.05
N GLU A 20 23.45 -2.81 0.51
CA GLU A 20 23.39 -3.69 -0.67
C GLU A 20 22.61 -4.97 -0.39
N ALA A 21 22.80 -5.57 0.80
CA ALA A 21 22.04 -6.75 1.21
C ALA A 21 20.53 -6.45 1.30
N TYR A 22 20.16 -5.30 1.86
CA TYR A 22 18.77 -4.87 1.93
C TYR A 22 18.18 -4.57 0.55
N GLU A 23 18.93 -3.88 -0.32
CA GLU A 23 18.53 -3.59 -1.70
C GLU A 23 18.27 -4.87 -2.51
N LEU A 24 19.13 -5.89 -2.38
CA LEU A 24 18.89 -7.20 -2.98
C LEU A 24 17.60 -7.85 -2.48
N LEU A 25 17.36 -7.81 -1.16
CA LEU A 25 16.15 -8.35 -0.55
C LEU A 25 14.88 -7.65 -1.06
N ILE A 26 14.90 -6.32 -1.22
CA ILE A 26 13.72 -5.56 -1.63
C ILE A 26 13.56 -5.43 -3.14
N SER A 27 14.61 -5.68 -3.95
CA SER A 27 14.59 -5.47 -5.40
C SER A 27 13.54 -6.33 -6.13
N HIS A 28 13.17 -7.47 -5.56
CA HIS A 28 12.09 -8.33 -6.08
C HIS A 28 10.67 -7.85 -5.71
N SER A 29 10.55 -6.82 -4.88
CA SER A 29 9.30 -6.38 -4.26
C SER A 29 8.92 -4.94 -4.57
N THR A 30 9.58 -4.29 -5.54
CA THR A 30 9.34 -2.90 -5.93
C THR A 30 8.04 -2.74 -6.72
N LEU A 31 6.91 -2.99 -6.04
CA LEU A 31 5.68 -2.30 -6.36
C LEU A 31 5.97 -0.80 -6.23
N LEU A 32 5.78 -0.06 -7.32
CA LEU A 32 5.98 1.39 -7.38
C LEU A 32 4.98 2.07 -6.43
N PHE A 33 5.37 2.22 -5.17
CA PHE A 33 4.58 2.88 -4.16
C PHE A 33 4.64 4.41 -4.37
N PRO A 34 3.50 5.11 -4.49
CA PRO A 34 3.46 6.54 -4.81
C PRO A 34 3.78 7.41 -3.57
N LYS A 35 5.02 7.30 -3.06
CA LYS A 35 5.47 7.94 -1.81
C LYS A 35 5.16 9.45 -1.78
N LYS A 36 5.43 10.15 -2.88
CA LYS A 36 5.22 11.60 -2.99
C LYS A 36 3.74 12.01 -2.96
N GLY A 37 2.83 11.13 -3.38
CA GLY A 37 1.39 11.39 -3.37
C GLY A 37 0.72 11.16 -2.02
N ILE A 38 1.38 10.41 -1.12
CA ILE A 38 0.83 10.04 0.19
C ILE A 38 1.41 10.89 1.31
N TRP A 39 2.71 11.14 1.27
CA TRP A 39 3.41 11.94 2.27
C TRP A 39 3.53 13.39 1.80
N VAL A 40 2.40 14.10 1.81
CA VAL A 40 2.31 15.51 1.43
C VAL A 40 2.50 16.38 2.67
N GLU A 41 3.27 17.46 2.54
CA GLU A 41 3.45 18.43 3.62
C GLU A 41 2.13 19.06 4.04
N ASN A 42 2.01 19.44 5.32
CA ASN A 42 0.81 20.04 5.91
C ASN A 42 -0.45 19.16 5.90
N VAL A 43 -0.37 17.89 5.50
CA VAL A 43 -1.43 16.91 5.71
C VAL A 43 -1.28 16.28 7.10
N PRO A 44 -2.34 16.23 7.92
CA PRO A 44 -2.32 15.51 9.19
C PRO A 44 -1.86 14.06 9.01
N SER A 45 -0.95 13.59 9.87
CA SER A 45 -0.36 12.25 9.81
C SER A 45 -1.40 11.13 9.75
N LYS A 46 -2.54 11.32 10.42
CA LYS A 46 -3.68 10.38 10.39
C LYS A 46 -4.28 10.21 8.98
N LEU A 47 -4.37 11.30 8.21
CA LEU A 47 -4.88 11.25 6.83
C LEU A 47 -3.85 10.64 5.87
N ALA A 48 -2.57 10.99 6.04
CA ALA A 48 -1.49 10.37 5.27
C ALA A 48 -1.40 8.85 5.52
N PHE A 49 -1.55 8.42 6.78
CA PHE A 49 -1.59 7.01 7.14
C PHE A 49 -2.81 6.30 6.55
N PHE A 50 -3.98 6.94 6.57
CA PHE A 50 -5.17 6.40 5.91
C PHE A 50 -4.95 6.22 4.40
N ALA A 51 -4.38 7.21 3.72
CA ALA A 51 -4.05 7.11 2.29
C ALA A 51 -3.02 6.00 2.00
N TRP A 52 -2.03 5.82 2.89
CA TRP A 52 -1.08 4.72 2.84
C TRP A 52 -1.78 3.36 2.94
N GLU A 53 -2.63 3.16 3.95
CA GLU A 53 -3.45 1.95 4.11
C GLU A 53 -4.33 1.70 2.87
N ALA A 54 -4.98 2.74 2.36
CA ALA A 54 -5.86 2.64 1.19
C ALA A 54 -5.09 2.20 -0.06
N THR A 55 -3.88 2.69 -0.26
CA THR A 55 -3.02 2.34 -1.40
C THR A 55 -2.61 0.86 -1.37
N TRP A 56 -2.40 0.30 -0.18
CA TRP A 56 -2.16 -1.13 -0.01
C TRP A 56 -3.46 -1.95 0.03
N GLY A 57 -4.61 -1.30 -0.12
CA GLY A 57 -5.94 -1.85 0.01
C GLY A 57 -6.23 -2.38 1.41
N ARG A 58 -5.52 -1.94 2.45
CA ARG A 58 -5.58 -2.50 3.80
C ARG A 58 -6.61 -1.83 4.72
N VAL A 59 -7.33 -0.82 4.20
CA VAL A 59 -8.50 -0.24 4.87
C VAL A 59 -9.55 -1.32 5.16
N LEU A 60 -10.27 -1.15 6.26
CA LEU A 60 -11.34 -2.04 6.66
C LEU A 60 -12.53 -1.90 5.71
N THR A 61 -12.70 -2.88 4.82
CA THR A 61 -13.82 -3.01 3.88
C THR A 61 -14.43 -4.40 3.98
N LEU A 62 -15.69 -4.56 3.55
CA LEU A 62 -16.38 -5.85 3.61
C LEU A 62 -15.65 -6.96 2.83
N ASP A 63 -15.05 -6.65 1.66
CA ASP A 63 -14.25 -7.64 0.92
C ASP A 63 -13.03 -8.15 1.73
N ARG A 64 -12.44 -7.30 2.58
CA ARG A 64 -11.33 -7.68 3.46
C ARG A 64 -11.79 -8.54 4.63
N LEU A 65 -12.98 -8.28 5.17
CA LEU A 65 -13.59 -9.16 6.18
C LEU A 65 -13.89 -10.54 5.58
N GLN A 66 -14.45 -10.59 4.38
CA GLN A 66 -14.69 -11.86 3.66
C GLN A 66 -13.39 -12.64 3.41
N LYS A 67 -12.31 -11.96 2.98
CA LYS A 67 -10.98 -12.58 2.82
C LYS A 67 -10.40 -13.12 4.13
N ARG A 68 -10.86 -12.65 5.29
CA ARG A 68 -10.51 -13.16 6.63
C ARG A 68 -11.43 -14.29 7.11
N GLY A 69 -12.35 -14.76 6.27
CA GLY A 69 -13.24 -15.88 6.56
C GLY A 69 -14.61 -15.50 7.13
N TRP A 70 -14.92 -14.20 7.26
CA TRP A 70 -16.24 -13.76 7.74
C TRP A 70 -17.30 -13.98 6.65
N GLN A 71 -18.41 -14.61 7.03
CA GLN A 71 -19.54 -14.85 6.13
C GLN A 71 -20.58 -13.72 6.29
N LEU A 72 -20.50 -12.73 5.41
CA LEU A 72 -21.44 -11.61 5.35
C LEU A 72 -21.70 -11.20 3.89
N PRO A 73 -22.87 -10.60 3.59
CA PRO A 73 -23.12 -10.04 2.28
C PRO A 73 -22.22 -8.82 2.06
N ASN A 74 -21.49 -8.80 0.95
CA ASN A 74 -20.69 -7.63 0.56
C ASN A 74 -21.56 -6.68 -0.27
N ARG A 75 -21.90 -5.53 0.31
CA ARG A 75 -22.61 -4.46 -0.38
C ARG A 75 -22.13 -3.13 0.16
N CYS A 76 -21.73 -2.21 -0.72
CA CYS A 76 -21.27 -0.89 -0.36
C CYS A 76 -22.31 -0.16 0.49
N TYR A 77 -21.92 0.27 1.68
CA TYR A 77 -22.81 0.95 2.62
C TYR A 77 -23.33 2.30 2.09
N LEU A 78 -22.55 2.97 1.26
CA LEU A 78 -22.88 4.30 0.76
C LEU A 78 -23.87 4.27 -0.41
N CYS A 79 -23.58 3.52 -1.46
CA CYS A 79 -24.42 3.50 -2.67
C CYS A 79 -25.44 2.35 -2.65
N SER A 80 -25.22 1.29 -1.88
CA SER A 80 -26.02 0.07 -1.92
C SER A 80 -26.14 -0.56 -3.32
N MET A 81 -25.25 -0.30 -4.27
CA MET A 81 -25.37 -0.84 -5.64
C MET A 81 -24.34 -1.93 -5.92
N ASP A 82 -23.08 -1.65 -5.59
CA ASP A 82 -21.95 -2.55 -5.87
C ASP A 82 -21.37 -3.13 -4.59
N GLU A 83 -20.43 -4.07 -4.74
CA GLU A 83 -19.62 -4.59 -3.64
C GLU A 83 -18.72 -3.50 -3.03
N GLU A 84 -18.57 -3.54 -1.71
CA GLU A 84 -17.61 -2.71 -1.00
C GLU A 84 -16.20 -3.28 -1.14
N ASN A 85 -15.32 -2.47 -1.73
CA ASN A 85 -13.87 -2.60 -1.67
C ASN A 85 -13.26 -1.20 -1.64
N VAL A 86 -11.96 -1.09 -1.38
CA VAL A 86 -11.29 0.21 -1.21
C VAL A 86 -11.45 1.12 -2.44
N ASN A 87 -11.31 0.58 -3.65
CA ASN A 87 -11.43 1.36 -4.89
C ASN A 87 -12.87 1.83 -5.10
N HIS A 88 -13.85 0.96 -4.88
CA HIS A 88 -15.24 1.36 -4.97
C HIS A 88 -15.56 2.42 -3.91
N LEU A 89 -15.29 2.13 -2.63
CA LEU A 89 -15.63 3.01 -1.51
C LEU A 89 -15.04 4.42 -1.66
N LEU A 90 -13.79 4.53 -2.13
CA LEU A 90 -13.09 5.81 -2.20
C LEU A 90 -13.15 6.50 -3.56
N ILE A 91 -13.29 5.78 -4.68
CA ILE A 91 -13.12 6.35 -6.03
C ILE A 91 -14.37 6.15 -6.88
N HIS A 92 -14.91 4.94 -6.95
CA HIS A 92 -15.96 4.61 -7.93
C HIS A 92 -17.39 4.76 -7.39
N CYS A 93 -17.57 4.79 -6.08
CA CYS A 93 -18.86 4.96 -5.43
C CYS A 93 -19.51 6.27 -5.88
N THR A 94 -20.78 6.22 -6.26
CA THR A 94 -21.55 7.39 -6.69
C THR A 94 -21.55 8.50 -5.65
N VAL A 95 -21.72 8.14 -4.37
CA VAL A 95 -21.66 9.08 -3.25
C VAL A 95 -20.26 9.68 -3.12
N ALA A 96 -19.20 8.86 -3.17
CA ALA A 96 -17.82 9.35 -3.10
C ALA A 96 -17.48 10.30 -4.24
N ARG A 97 -17.91 10.00 -5.47
CA ARG A 97 -17.71 10.87 -6.65
C ARG A 97 -18.34 12.24 -6.46
N VAL A 98 -19.54 12.31 -5.87
CA VAL A 98 -20.19 13.60 -5.56
C VAL A 98 -19.36 14.38 -4.54
N LEU A 99 -18.88 13.73 -3.48
CA LEU A 99 -18.03 14.38 -2.47
C LEU A 99 -16.74 14.92 -3.08
N TRP A 100 -16.07 14.15 -3.95
CA TRP A 100 -14.89 14.63 -4.66
C TRP A 100 -15.18 15.83 -5.55
N GLY A 101 -16.32 15.81 -6.26
CA GLY A 101 -16.76 16.93 -7.07
C GLY A 101 -16.97 18.21 -6.25
N LEU A 102 -17.41 18.10 -5.00
CA LEU A 102 -17.56 19.26 -4.10
C LEU A 102 -16.23 19.76 -3.55
N SER A 103 -15.28 18.87 -3.27
CA SER A 103 -13.97 19.24 -2.70
C SER A 103 -12.96 19.75 -3.74
N LEU A 104 -13.16 19.39 -5.01
CA LEU A 104 -12.27 19.76 -6.12
C LEU A 104 -12.85 20.90 -6.98
N ALA A 105 -14.04 21.40 -6.64
CA ALA A 105 -14.64 22.60 -7.21
C ALA A 105 -14.11 23.86 -6.53
#